data_AF-A0A3A1U6M8-F1
#
_entry.id   AF-A0A3A1U6M8-F1
#
_cell.length_a   1.000
_cell.length_b   1.000
_cell.length_c   1.000
_cell.angle_alpha   90.00
_cell.angle_beta   90.00
_cell.angle_gamma   90.00
#
_symmetry.space_group_name_H-M   'P 1'
#
loop_
_entity.id
_entity.type
_entity.pdbx_description
1 polymer ?
#
loop_
_entity_poly.entity_id
_entity_poly.type
_entity_poly.pdbx_seq_one_letter_code
_entity_poly.pdbx_strand_id
1 'polypeptide(L)'
;MFEWLRIVRVCDVQSIRWVLGALNSSSRPVSTRSAQVWCARMEQVGLIERVNVGAPGGSWVWGTYEATGQARPRIYTQTARHEVAVAAASARYIAAGFAWKRDEKPSRVGSHQADGVALGLRSVDLIEVELTPKRAPRYASIFSAYRRRLALGSEDSVVYLCTESAARAVRRALSDFRVGDDIADRVRVRVMFDDRGGLLA
;
A
#
# COMPACT_ATOMS: atom_id res chain seq x y z
N MET A 1 -5.48 -6.59 -14.13
CA MET A 1 -4.96 -7.53 -13.12
C MET A 1 -3.43 -7.58 -13.13
N PHE A 2 -2.78 -8.03 -14.21
CA PHE A 2 -1.32 -8.12 -14.27
C PHE A 2 -0.62 -6.75 -14.20
N GLU A 3 -1.24 -5.71 -14.76
CA GLU A 3 -0.78 -4.33 -14.57
C GLU A 3 -0.73 -3.92 -13.10
N TRP A 4 -1.73 -4.32 -12.30
CA TRP A 4 -1.71 -4.08 -10.86
C TRP A 4 -0.62 -4.89 -10.15
N LEU A 5 -0.45 -6.17 -10.52
CA LEU A 5 0.65 -7.00 -9.99
C LEU A 5 2.04 -6.43 -10.34
N ARG A 6 2.19 -5.80 -11.51
CA ARG A 6 3.40 -5.07 -11.90
C ARG A 6 3.64 -3.84 -11.01
N ILE A 7 2.58 -3.20 -10.50
CA ILE A 7 2.70 -2.05 -9.59
C ILE A 7 3.06 -2.50 -8.17
N VAL A 8 2.33 -3.47 -7.59
CA VAL A 8 2.48 -3.86 -6.17
C VAL A 8 3.52 -4.94 -5.92
N ARG A 9 4.00 -5.63 -6.97
CA ARG A 9 5.03 -6.68 -6.99
C ARG A 9 4.69 -7.98 -6.24
N VAL A 10 4.07 -7.92 -5.08
CA VAL A 10 3.64 -9.07 -4.27
C VAL A 10 2.40 -8.70 -3.48
N CYS A 11 1.49 -9.66 -3.29
CA CYS A 11 0.25 -9.47 -2.55
C CYS A 11 -0.20 -10.77 -1.88
N ASP A 12 -1.26 -10.71 -1.08
CA ASP A 12 -1.93 -11.90 -0.56
C ASP A 12 -3.20 -12.24 -1.35
N VAL A 13 -3.75 -13.44 -1.14
CA VAL A 13 -5.00 -13.86 -1.79
C VAL A 13 -6.18 -12.95 -1.42
N GLN A 14 -6.18 -12.33 -0.23
CA GLN A 14 -7.25 -11.40 0.15
C GLN A 14 -7.27 -10.17 -0.76
N SER A 15 -6.10 -9.61 -1.06
CA SER A 15 -5.92 -8.48 -1.97
C SER A 15 -6.38 -8.85 -3.39
N ILE A 16 -6.04 -10.06 -3.87
CA ILE A 16 -6.56 -10.60 -5.13
C ILE A 16 -8.09 -10.58 -5.16
N ARG A 17 -8.76 -10.98 -4.07
CA ARG A 17 -10.24 -11.00 -4.02
C ARG A 17 -10.83 -9.60 -4.23
N TRP A 18 -10.25 -8.58 -3.62
CA TRP A 18 -10.70 -7.20 -3.74
C TRP A 18 -10.50 -6.65 -5.13
N VAL A 19 -9.31 -6.87 -5.73
CA VAL A 19 -9.03 -6.41 -7.09
C VAL A 19 -9.89 -7.13 -8.12
N LEU A 20 -10.10 -8.44 -8.00
CA LEU A 20 -11.03 -9.17 -8.87
C LEU A 20 -12.47 -8.66 -8.72
N GLY A 21 -12.89 -8.28 -7.51
CA GLY A 21 -14.19 -7.63 -7.30
C GLY A 21 -14.28 -6.31 -8.06
N ALA A 22 -13.29 -5.44 -7.88
CA ALA A 22 -13.23 -4.14 -8.52
C ALA A 22 -13.20 -4.21 -10.05
N LEU A 23 -12.45 -5.17 -10.61
CA LEU A 23 -12.42 -5.41 -12.07
C LEU A 23 -13.78 -5.87 -12.62
N ASN A 24 -14.65 -6.43 -11.77
CA ASN A 24 -16.04 -6.76 -12.11
C ASN A 24 -17.01 -5.64 -11.68
N SER A 25 -16.54 -4.40 -11.53
CA SER A 25 -17.33 -3.23 -11.09
C SER A 25 -18.03 -3.41 -9.74
N SER A 26 -17.48 -4.27 -8.87
CA SER A 26 -17.99 -4.50 -7.52
C SER A 26 -17.10 -3.80 -6.49
N SER A 27 -17.71 -3.08 -5.56
CA SER A 27 -17.03 -2.52 -4.37
C SER A 27 -16.79 -3.57 -3.27
N ARG A 28 -17.19 -4.82 -3.51
CA ARG A 28 -17.01 -5.97 -2.61
C ARG A 28 -16.05 -7.00 -3.21
N PRO A 29 -15.32 -7.75 -2.37
CA PRO A 29 -14.39 -8.76 -2.85
C PRO A 29 -15.16 -9.96 -3.41
N VAL A 30 -14.57 -10.65 -4.37
CA VAL A 30 -15.08 -11.97 -4.79
C VAL A 30 -14.96 -12.99 -3.65
N SER A 31 -15.65 -14.12 -3.78
CA SER A 31 -15.53 -15.23 -2.82
C SER A 31 -14.09 -15.75 -2.76
N THR A 32 -13.68 -16.32 -1.62
CA THR A 32 -12.37 -16.98 -1.48
C THR A 32 -12.20 -18.09 -2.51
N ARG A 33 -13.25 -18.87 -2.77
CA ARG A 33 -13.24 -19.93 -3.79
C ARG A 33 -12.94 -19.37 -5.19
N SER A 34 -13.60 -18.28 -5.56
CA SER A 34 -13.38 -17.62 -6.86
C SER A 34 -11.95 -17.14 -7.03
N ALA A 35 -11.37 -16.50 -5.99
CA ALA A 35 -9.99 -16.04 -6.04
C ALA A 35 -8.98 -17.21 -6.09
N GLN A 36 -9.21 -18.28 -5.34
CA GLN A 36 -8.35 -19.47 -5.39
C GLN A 36 -8.39 -20.16 -6.75
N VAL A 37 -9.57 -20.27 -7.37
CA VAL A 37 -9.71 -20.78 -8.74
C VAL A 37 -8.98 -19.91 -9.74
N TRP A 38 -9.08 -18.58 -9.61
CA TRP A 38 -8.32 -17.66 -10.45
C TRP A 38 -6.81 -17.86 -10.27
N CYS A 39 -6.32 -17.91 -9.03
CA CYS A 39 -4.91 -18.15 -8.74
C CYS A 39 -4.42 -19.46 -9.34
N ALA A 40 -5.14 -20.57 -9.13
CA ALA A 40 -4.76 -21.88 -9.66
C ALA A 40 -4.69 -21.88 -11.20
N ARG A 41 -5.64 -21.23 -11.88
CA ARG A 41 -5.63 -21.12 -13.35
C ARG A 41 -4.45 -20.31 -13.86
N MET A 42 -4.17 -19.17 -13.24
CA MET A 42 -3.06 -18.31 -13.65
C MET A 42 -1.70 -18.93 -13.34
N GLU A 43 -1.58 -19.70 -12.26
CA GLU A 43 -0.39 -20.48 -11.93
C GLU A 43 -0.19 -21.61 -12.95
N GLN A 44 -1.26 -22.33 -13.31
CA GLN A 44 -1.21 -23.40 -14.32
C GLN A 44 -0.72 -22.92 -15.69
N VAL A 45 -1.05 -21.69 -16.09
CA VAL A 45 -0.57 -21.09 -17.34
C VAL A 45 0.73 -20.28 -17.18
N GLY A 46 1.39 -20.33 -16.02
CA GLY A 46 2.68 -19.69 -15.78
C GLY A 46 2.65 -18.17 -15.68
N LEU A 47 1.49 -17.55 -15.43
CA LEU A 47 1.35 -16.09 -15.33
C LEU A 47 1.53 -15.55 -13.90
N ILE A 48 1.34 -16.39 -12.89
CA ILE A 48 1.65 -16.06 -11.49
C ILE A 48 2.43 -17.19 -10.84
N GLU A 49 3.12 -16.86 -9.76
CA GLU A 49 3.61 -17.81 -8.78
C GLU A 49 3.00 -17.49 -7.41
N ARG A 50 2.97 -18.48 -6.53
CA ARG A 50 2.55 -18.28 -5.14
C ARG A 50 3.36 -19.12 -4.17
N VAL A 51 3.44 -18.67 -2.93
CA VAL A 51 4.01 -19.44 -1.81
C VAL A 51 3.11 -19.33 -0.59
N ASN A 52 3.00 -20.41 0.17
CA ASN A 52 2.39 -20.35 1.49
C ASN A 52 3.48 -20.04 2.52
N VAL A 53 3.40 -18.87 3.13
CA VAL A 53 4.36 -18.40 4.16
C VAL A 53 3.73 -18.31 5.55
N GLY A 54 2.54 -18.89 5.75
CA GLY A 54 1.81 -18.83 7.03
C GLY A 54 1.41 -17.41 7.45
N ALA A 55 1.38 -16.46 6.51
CA ALA A 55 1.07 -15.06 6.77
C ALA A 55 -0.45 -14.83 6.88
N PRO A 56 -0.88 -13.73 7.56
CA PRO A 56 -2.25 -13.24 7.45
C PRO A 56 -2.64 -13.08 5.97
N GLY A 57 -3.86 -13.49 5.62
CA GLY A 57 -4.36 -13.38 4.24
C GLY A 57 -4.07 -14.58 3.32
N GLY A 58 -3.29 -15.57 3.78
CA GLY A 58 -3.05 -16.83 3.08
C GLY A 58 -1.75 -16.81 2.24
N SER A 59 -1.76 -17.48 1.09
CA SER A 59 -0.59 -17.52 0.21
C SER A 59 -0.25 -16.13 -0.32
N TRP A 60 1.04 -15.86 -0.44
CA TRP A 60 1.54 -14.71 -1.18
C TRP A 60 1.59 -15.03 -2.66
N VAL A 61 1.26 -14.04 -3.48
CA VAL A 61 1.05 -14.15 -4.92
C VAL A 61 1.79 -13.01 -5.62
N TRP A 62 2.48 -13.32 -6.72
CA TRP A 62 3.12 -12.33 -7.60
C TRP A 62 3.02 -12.75 -9.06
N GLY A 63 3.11 -11.78 -9.97
CA GLY A 63 3.18 -12.06 -11.40
C GLY A 63 4.56 -12.58 -11.82
N THR A 64 4.61 -13.46 -12.81
CA THR A 64 5.88 -13.92 -13.40
C THR A 64 6.50 -12.85 -14.29
N TYR A 65 7.76 -13.05 -14.70
CA TYR A 65 8.41 -12.17 -15.68
C TYR A 65 7.61 -12.12 -16.99
N GLU A 66 7.08 -13.25 -17.44
CA GLU A 66 6.22 -13.31 -18.64
C GLU A 66 4.97 -12.43 -18.49
N ALA A 67 4.34 -12.43 -17.32
CA ALA A 67 3.11 -11.68 -17.09
C ALA A 67 3.32 -10.18 -16.82
N THR A 68 4.48 -9.79 -16.30
CA THR A 68 4.67 -8.43 -15.73
C THR A 68 5.94 -7.71 -16.19
N GLY A 69 6.87 -8.42 -16.85
CA GLY A 69 8.21 -7.94 -17.16
C GLY A 69 9.10 -7.75 -15.94
N GLN A 70 8.71 -8.24 -14.76
CA GLN A 70 9.42 -8.03 -13.50
C GLN A 70 10.05 -9.30 -12.95
N ALA A 71 11.24 -9.16 -12.37
CA ALA A 71 11.89 -10.24 -11.64
C ALA A 71 11.11 -10.58 -10.36
N ARG A 72 11.19 -11.86 -9.97
CA ARG A 72 10.59 -12.42 -8.77
C ARG A 72 10.89 -11.55 -7.53
N PRO A 73 9.88 -11.21 -6.70
CA PRO A 73 10.08 -10.44 -5.48
C PRO A 73 10.88 -11.23 -4.45
N ARG A 74 11.60 -10.52 -3.58
CA ARG A 74 12.36 -11.11 -2.48
C ARG A 74 11.42 -11.40 -1.30
N ILE A 75 10.72 -12.53 -1.36
CA ILE A 75 9.66 -12.90 -0.41
C ILE A 75 10.12 -13.20 1.04
N TYR A 76 11.42 -13.35 1.29
CA TYR A 76 11.94 -13.64 2.63
C TYR A 76 12.64 -12.44 3.29
N THR A 77 12.44 -11.22 2.77
CA THR A 77 12.99 -10.01 3.38
C THR A 77 12.01 -9.36 4.34
N GLN A 78 12.55 -8.57 5.26
CA GLN A 78 11.74 -7.74 6.18
C GLN A 78 10.76 -6.81 5.44
N THR A 79 11.13 -6.36 4.24
CA THR A 79 10.30 -5.47 3.41
C THR A 79 9.11 -6.18 2.77
N ALA A 80 9.11 -7.52 2.65
CA ALA A 80 8.06 -8.22 1.91
C ALA A 80 6.68 -8.09 2.59
N ARG A 81 6.65 -8.09 3.93
CA ARG A 81 5.40 -7.83 4.68
C ARG A 81 4.84 -6.42 4.44
N HIS A 82 5.74 -5.44 4.36
CA HIS A 82 5.38 -4.06 4.02
C HIS A 82 4.82 -3.98 2.60
N GLU A 83 5.47 -4.61 1.62
CA GLU A 83 4.97 -4.67 0.23
C GLU A 83 3.57 -5.31 0.14
N VAL A 84 3.32 -6.40 0.87
CA VAL A 84 1.98 -7.02 0.93
C VAL A 84 0.95 -6.10 1.59
N ALA A 85 1.31 -5.38 2.65
CA ALA A 85 0.41 -4.42 3.29
C ALA A 85 0.08 -3.23 2.35
N VAL A 86 1.05 -2.76 1.57
CA VAL A 86 0.83 -1.76 0.51
C VAL A 86 -0.10 -2.30 -0.58
N ALA A 87 0.07 -3.55 -1.01
CA ALA A 87 -0.83 -4.19 -1.97
C ALA A 87 -2.27 -4.29 -1.42
N ALA A 88 -2.42 -4.62 -0.14
CA ALA A 88 -3.71 -4.72 0.51
C ALA A 88 -4.41 -3.34 0.59
N ALA A 89 -3.68 -2.28 0.93
CA ALA A 89 -4.18 -0.91 0.87
C ALA A 89 -4.61 -0.51 -0.56
N SER A 90 -3.73 -0.76 -1.55
CA SER A 90 -4.00 -0.52 -2.97
C SER A 90 -5.29 -1.19 -3.43
N ALA A 91 -5.50 -2.47 -3.06
CA ALA A 91 -6.69 -3.21 -3.43
C ALA A 91 -7.98 -2.58 -2.86
N ARG A 92 -7.94 -2.00 -1.64
CA ARG A 92 -9.08 -1.28 -1.05
C ARG A 92 -9.36 0.05 -1.76
N TYR A 93 -8.32 0.79 -2.11
CA TYR A 93 -8.48 2.03 -2.90
C TYR A 93 -9.09 1.74 -4.27
N ILE A 94 -8.61 0.72 -4.97
CA ILE A 94 -9.15 0.30 -6.27
C ILE A 94 -10.62 -0.12 -6.14
N ALA A 95 -10.98 -0.90 -5.11
CA ALA A 95 -12.37 -1.27 -4.85
C ALA A 95 -13.27 -0.08 -4.47
N ALA A 96 -12.70 0.99 -3.92
CA ALA A 96 -13.39 2.25 -3.64
C ALA A 96 -13.46 3.20 -4.86
N GLY A 97 -12.99 2.76 -6.04
CA GLY A 97 -13.07 3.53 -7.28
C GLY A 97 -11.89 4.48 -7.51
N PHE A 98 -10.80 4.36 -6.75
CA PHE A 98 -9.57 5.11 -6.99
C PHE A 98 -8.70 4.40 -8.03
N ALA A 99 -8.03 5.17 -8.88
CA ALA A 99 -6.84 4.67 -9.56
C ALA A 99 -5.67 4.60 -8.56
N TRP A 100 -4.76 3.65 -8.78
CA TRP A 100 -3.58 3.48 -7.94
C TRP A 100 -2.33 3.48 -8.82
N LYS A 101 -1.30 4.23 -8.40
CA LYS A 101 0.03 4.17 -9.01
C LYS A 101 1.11 4.14 -7.94
N ARG A 102 2.30 3.65 -8.33
CA ARG A 102 3.50 3.84 -7.53
C ARG A 102 3.88 5.31 -7.52
N ASP A 103 4.32 5.81 -6.38
CA ASP A 103 4.89 7.16 -6.33
C ASP A 103 6.23 7.21 -7.08
N GLU A 104 6.56 8.35 -7.65
CA GLU A 104 7.80 8.50 -8.41
C GLU A 104 8.99 8.65 -7.46
N LYS A 105 10.13 8.07 -7.85
CA LYS A 105 11.35 8.21 -7.05
C LYS A 105 11.77 9.69 -7.10
N PRO A 106 11.90 10.37 -5.95
CA PRO A 106 12.27 11.77 -5.94
C PRO A 106 13.67 11.98 -6.54
N SER A 107 13.83 13.02 -7.35
CA SER A 107 15.11 13.42 -7.95
C SER A 107 16.00 14.23 -7.00
N ARG A 108 15.44 14.76 -5.90
CA ARG A 108 16.13 15.67 -4.96
C ARG A 108 16.50 14.97 -3.66
N VAL A 109 17.67 15.33 -3.14
CA VAL A 109 18.13 14.93 -1.80
C VAL A 109 17.19 15.49 -0.73
N GLY A 110 16.86 14.68 0.28
CA GLY A 110 15.95 15.06 1.36
C GLY A 110 14.47 14.99 1.00
N SER A 111 14.12 14.47 -0.17
CA SER A 111 12.74 14.14 -0.54
C SER A 111 12.36 12.72 -0.08
N HIS A 112 11.05 12.48 0.00
CA HIS A 112 10.49 11.21 0.44
C HIS A 112 9.50 10.69 -0.62
N GLN A 113 9.58 9.39 -0.88
CA GLN A 113 8.69 8.66 -1.78
C GLN A 113 7.59 8.02 -0.94
N ALA A 114 6.33 8.29 -1.30
CA ALA A 114 5.19 7.61 -0.72
C ALA A 114 5.16 6.14 -1.14
N ASP A 115 4.53 5.28 -0.33
CA ASP A 115 4.34 3.87 -0.70
C ASP A 115 3.41 3.71 -1.91
N GLY A 116 2.47 4.65 -2.10
CA GLY A 116 1.67 4.76 -3.30
C GLY A 116 0.92 6.08 -3.41
N VAL A 117 0.25 6.25 -4.55
CA VAL A 117 -0.58 7.42 -4.83
C VAL A 117 -1.97 6.93 -5.24
N ALA A 118 -2.98 7.35 -4.50
CA ALA A 118 -4.38 7.10 -4.81
C ALA A 118 -4.98 8.30 -5.52
N LEU A 119 -5.51 8.05 -6.73
CA LEU A 119 -6.07 9.05 -7.61
C LEU A 119 -7.59 8.90 -7.62
N GLY A 120 -8.27 9.77 -6.89
CA GLY A 120 -9.72 9.88 -6.89
C GLY A 120 -10.21 10.91 -7.90
N LEU A 121 -11.53 11.02 -8.07
CA LEU A 121 -12.15 12.01 -8.97
C LEU A 121 -11.88 13.47 -8.56
N ARG A 122 -11.64 13.72 -7.27
CA ARG A 122 -11.50 15.07 -6.70
C ARG A 122 -10.29 15.21 -5.77
N SER A 123 -9.48 14.17 -5.65
CA SER A 123 -8.38 14.17 -4.70
C SER A 123 -7.24 13.26 -5.15
N VAL A 124 -6.01 13.70 -4.88
CA VAL A 124 -4.78 12.93 -5.04
C VAL A 124 -4.17 12.74 -3.66
N ASP A 125 -4.23 11.52 -3.15
CA ASP A 125 -3.73 11.18 -1.82
C ASP A 125 -2.38 10.45 -1.92
N LEU A 126 -1.40 10.93 -1.16
CA LEU A 126 -0.14 10.23 -0.92
C LEU A 126 -0.35 9.23 0.21
N ILE A 127 -0.05 7.95 -0.05
CA ILE A 127 -0.34 6.87 0.89
C ILE A 127 0.95 6.37 1.52
N GLU A 128 0.95 6.31 2.84
CA GLU A 128 2.02 5.76 3.67
C GLU A 128 1.49 4.57 4.46
N VAL A 129 2.09 3.40 4.28
CA VAL A 129 1.83 2.25 5.14
C VAL A 129 2.87 2.26 6.26
N GLU A 130 2.43 2.21 7.51
CA GLU A 130 3.34 2.23 8.66
C GLU A 130 3.02 1.06 9.59
N LEU A 131 3.80 -0.02 9.45
CA LEU A 131 3.63 -1.20 10.30
C LEU A 131 4.35 -1.09 11.65
N THR A 132 5.38 -0.24 11.73
CA THR A 132 6.22 -0.09 12.92
C THR A 132 6.53 1.38 13.16
N PRO A 133 6.45 1.89 14.41
CA PRO A 133 6.79 3.28 14.70
C PRO A 133 8.17 3.70 14.20
N LYS A 134 8.25 4.86 13.54
CA LYS A 134 9.52 5.52 13.24
C LYS A 134 9.94 6.46 14.38
N ARG A 135 11.23 6.78 14.46
CA ARG A 135 11.76 7.76 15.43
C ARG A 135 11.39 9.18 15.01
N ALA A 136 11.23 10.09 15.96
CA ALA A 136 10.83 11.48 15.71
C ALA A 136 11.66 12.22 14.64
N PRO A 137 13.02 12.12 14.60
CA PRO A 137 13.80 12.75 13.53
C PRO A 137 13.45 12.25 12.13
N ARG A 138 13.02 10.99 12.00
CA ARG A 138 12.59 10.43 10.72
C ARG A 138 11.23 11.00 10.31
N TYR A 139 10.29 11.14 11.25
CA TYR A 139 9.01 11.79 10.96
C TYR A 139 9.20 13.24 10.54
N ALA A 140 10.04 14.02 11.23
CA ALA A 140 10.33 15.40 10.87
C ALA A 140 10.85 15.52 9.41
N SER A 141 11.75 14.63 9.01
CA SER A 141 12.26 14.58 7.64
C SER A 141 11.17 14.25 6.61
N ILE A 142 10.30 13.27 6.90
CA ILE A 142 9.21 12.85 6.00
C ILE A 142 8.16 13.97 5.88
N PHE A 143 7.70 14.52 7.00
CA PHE A 143 6.70 15.59 7.02
C PHE A 143 7.20 16.85 6.31
N SER A 144 8.46 17.24 6.54
CA SER A 144 9.08 18.34 5.81
C SER A 144 9.09 18.10 4.30
N ALA A 145 9.33 16.86 3.86
CA ALA A 145 9.27 16.51 2.44
C ALA A 145 7.85 16.58 1.87
N TYR A 146 6.85 16.07 2.59
CA TYR A 146 5.46 16.15 2.16
C TYR A 146 4.92 17.57 2.13
N ARG A 147 5.23 18.39 3.13
CA ARG A 147 4.84 19.81 3.16
C ARG A 147 5.29 20.53 1.89
N ARG A 148 6.53 20.27 1.44
CA ARG A 148 7.04 20.84 0.18
C ARG A 148 6.27 20.35 -1.05
N ARG A 149 5.86 19.08 -1.09
CA ARG A 149 5.08 18.53 -2.21
C ARG A 149 3.67 19.11 -2.25
N LEU A 150 2.98 19.10 -1.10
CA LEU A 150 1.62 19.66 -0.98
C LEU A 150 1.58 21.16 -1.32
N ALA A 151 2.63 21.91 -0.96
CA ALA A 151 2.74 23.33 -1.33
C ALA A 151 2.86 23.59 -2.84
N LEU A 152 3.31 22.59 -3.63
CA LEU A 152 3.34 22.68 -5.10
C LEU A 152 1.98 22.39 -5.74
N GLY A 153 1.01 21.87 -4.98
CA GLY A 153 -0.38 21.70 -5.41
C GLY A 153 -0.67 20.48 -6.28
N SER A 154 0.29 19.59 -6.50
CA SER A 154 0.08 18.34 -7.26
C SER A 154 -0.63 17.25 -6.45
N GLU A 155 -0.65 17.35 -5.12
CA GLU A 155 -1.26 16.38 -4.21
C GLU A 155 -2.07 17.09 -3.11
N ASP A 156 -3.16 16.45 -2.68
CA ASP A 156 -4.14 17.05 -1.77
C ASP A 156 -3.90 16.67 -0.31
N SER A 157 -3.53 15.43 -0.01
CA SER A 157 -3.31 15.01 1.37
C SER A 157 -2.33 13.84 1.49
N VAL A 158 -1.89 13.59 2.72
CA VAL A 158 -1.16 12.37 3.07
C VAL A 158 -2.05 11.50 3.95
N VAL A 159 -2.12 10.21 3.65
CA VAL A 159 -2.89 9.25 4.43
C VAL A 159 -1.95 8.17 4.96
N TYR A 160 -1.79 8.13 6.28
CA TYR A 160 -1.07 7.10 7.00
C TYR A 160 -2.01 5.95 7.36
N LEU A 161 -1.70 4.76 6.85
CA LEU A 161 -2.37 3.51 7.14
C LEU A 161 -1.48 2.66 8.04
N CYS A 162 -1.88 2.53 9.28
CA CYS A 162 -0.98 2.11 10.34
C CYS A 162 -1.45 0.86 11.07
N THR A 163 -0.51 0.22 11.77
CA THR A 163 -0.82 -0.49 13.01
C THR A 163 -1.18 0.48 14.12
N GLU A 164 -1.82 0.00 15.18
CA GLU A 164 -2.24 0.84 16.30
C GLU A 164 -1.05 1.54 16.98
N SER A 165 0.07 0.84 17.18
CA SER A 165 1.29 1.43 17.76
C SER A 165 1.91 2.50 16.86
N ALA A 166 1.97 2.25 15.55
CA ALA A 166 2.46 3.21 14.56
C ALA A 166 1.55 4.46 14.49
N ALA A 167 0.23 4.28 14.51
CA ALA A 167 -0.71 5.39 14.46
C ALA A 167 -0.52 6.36 15.63
N ARG A 168 -0.31 5.83 16.85
CA ARG A 168 0.01 6.65 18.03
C ARG A 168 1.30 7.44 17.84
N ALA A 169 2.34 6.82 17.28
CA ALA A 169 3.61 7.50 17.04
C ALA A 169 3.49 8.61 15.98
N VAL A 170 2.79 8.35 14.87
CA VAL A 170 2.51 9.35 13.82
C VAL A 170 1.72 10.52 14.41
N ARG A 171 0.62 10.26 15.14
CA ARG A 171 -0.19 11.31 15.76
C ARG A 171 0.62 12.15 16.75
N ARG A 172 1.45 11.51 17.58
CA ARG A 172 2.35 12.23 18.50
C ARG A 172 3.33 13.13 17.75
N ALA A 173 3.88 12.65 16.65
CA ALA A 173 4.78 13.44 15.81
C ALA A 173 4.05 14.60 15.11
N LEU A 174 2.81 14.41 14.67
CA LEU A 174 1.98 15.47 14.09
C LEU A 174 1.59 16.54 15.13
N SER A 175 1.43 16.17 16.41
CA SER A 175 1.15 17.14 17.48
C SER A 175 2.39 17.88 18.01
N ASP A 176 3.59 17.54 17.53
CA ASP A 176 4.83 18.17 17.98
C ASP A 176 5.19 19.33 17.05
N PHE A 177 5.24 20.54 17.62
CA PHE A 177 5.53 21.80 16.92
C PHE A 177 6.89 21.81 16.21
N ARG A 178 7.84 20.97 16.63
CA ARG A 178 9.16 20.85 15.99
C ARG A 178 9.17 19.84 14.85
N VAL A 179 8.08 19.10 14.65
CA VAL A 179 8.05 17.91 13.80
C VAL A 179 6.99 18.00 12.70
N GLY A 180 5.73 18.26 13.02
CA GLY A 180 4.65 18.10 12.03
C GLY A 180 3.35 18.87 12.27
N ASP A 181 3.30 19.78 13.24
CA ASP A 181 2.09 20.57 13.53
C ASP A 181 1.61 21.36 12.30
N ASP A 182 2.55 21.85 11.49
CA ASP A 182 2.30 22.68 10.31
C ASP A 182 1.84 21.92 9.06
N ILE A 183 1.79 20.59 9.11
CA ILE A 183 1.20 19.74 8.06
C ILE A 183 0.00 18.94 8.59
N ALA A 184 -0.30 19.01 9.89
CA ALA A 184 -1.24 18.11 10.55
C ALA A 184 -2.64 18.15 9.96
N ASP A 185 -3.10 19.31 9.48
CA ASP A 185 -4.39 19.51 8.81
C ASP A 185 -4.50 18.76 7.46
N ARG A 186 -3.36 18.45 6.84
CA ARG A 186 -3.25 17.72 5.56
C ARG A 186 -2.88 16.24 5.74
N VAL A 187 -2.71 15.76 6.97
CA VAL A 187 -2.36 14.36 7.25
C VAL A 187 -3.50 13.63 7.96
N ARG A 188 -3.98 12.54 7.36
CA ARG A 188 -4.98 11.65 7.96
C ARG A 188 -4.32 10.37 8.44
N VAL A 189 -4.56 10.00 9.71
CA VAL A 189 -4.03 8.75 10.29
C VAL A 189 -5.16 7.76 10.53
N ARG A 190 -5.04 6.56 9.97
CA ARG A 190 -6.01 5.46 10.07
C ARG A 190 -5.33 4.19 10.55
N VAL A 191 -5.96 3.52 11.50
CA VAL A 191 -5.53 2.18 11.94
C VAL A 191 -6.21 1.19 11.01
N MET A 192 -5.41 0.49 10.22
CA MET A 192 -5.89 -0.46 9.20
C MET A 192 -5.23 -1.82 9.30
N PHE A 193 -4.18 -1.97 10.10
CA PHE A 193 -3.42 -3.21 10.21
C PHE A 193 -3.34 -3.69 11.66
N ASP A 194 -3.36 -5.01 11.84
CA ASP A 194 -2.96 -5.68 13.09
C ASP A 194 -1.43 -5.67 13.25
N ASP A 195 -0.93 -6.08 14.42
CA ASP A 195 0.51 -6.10 14.71
C ASP A 195 1.31 -7.08 13.83
N ARG A 196 0.63 -7.97 13.09
CA ARG A 196 1.24 -8.88 12.11
C ARG A 196 1.23 -8.29 10.69
N GLY A 197 0.67 -7.10 10.50
CA GLY A 197 0.52 -6.44 9.20
C GLY A 197 -0.69 -6.93 8.39
N GLY A 198 -1.59 -7.72 9.00
CA GLY A 198 -2.85 -8.13 8.39
C GLY A 198 -3.87 -7.00 8.42
N LEU A 199 -4.64 -6.84 7.33
CA LEU A 199 -5.65 -5.78 7.26
C LEU A 199 -6.82 -6.08 8.23
N LEU A 200 -7.22 -5.09 9.01
CA LEU A 200 -8.36 -5.19 9.93
C LEU A 200 -9.67 -5.29 9.11
N ALA A 201 -10.62 -6.08 9.60
CA ALA A 201 -11.88 -6.38 8.89
C ALA A 201 -12.75 -5.14 8.72
#